data_AF-A0A6N1X261-F1
#
_entry.id   AF-A0A6N1X261-F1
#
_cell.length_a   1.000
_cell.length_b   1.000
_cell.length_c   1.000
_cell.angle_alpha   90.00
_cell.angle_beta   90.00
_cell.angle_gamma   90.00
#
_symmetry.space_group_name_H-M   'P 1'
#
loop_
_entity.id
_entity.type
_entity.pdbx_description
1 polymer ?
#
loop_
_entity_poly.entity_id
_entity_poly.type
_entity_poly.pdbx_seq_one_letter_code
_entity_poly.pdbx_strand_id
1 'polypeptide(L)'
;MQMNVDVSWRFALAIPAFFETARPSVRRQGWPAVLVPWQLAVLQMPFRPGDEQGEEAADVLFEAIWDAAEGGSLEVSERVVEVREVVDPEATARAREAARAKSQAWLASEIARGGIIAGVYAGLDEIDAGAGVPPVLVEEKNTRHYIGPAAFAAWLAAQDMGPSKHIAAWFKACGKAQAASADAAAALSAEEVQDLPTLVRYRLQFAGKPAQQRPQWTAPHVVLVRAWLRQEQEAGRDRGAVGRLAGDMGMTRQGLQSVLDKHVERAQATAFDGLGRRANGGAA
;
A
#
# COMPACT_ATOMS: atom_id res chain seq x y z
N MET A 1 -21.16 6.71 -33.87
CA MET A 1 -20.53 6.96 -32.56
C MET A 1 -19.43 5.91 -32.41
N GLN A 2 -18.17 6.25 -32.71
CA GLN A 2 -17.04 5.29 -32.61
C GLN A 2 -16.70 5.10 -31.12
N MET A 3 -16.91 3.89 -30.60
CA MET A 3 -16.34 3.50 -29.31
C MET A 3 -14.82 3.48 -29.48
N ASN A 4 -14.14 4.45 -28.87
CA ASN A 4 -12.69 4.46 -28.83
C ASN A 4 -12.23 3.22 -28.04
N VAL A 5 -11.65 2.24 -28.72
CA VAL A 5 -11.25 0.97 -28.10
C VAL A 5 -9.97 1.20 -27.30
N ASP A 6 -10.06 1.19 -25.98
CA ASP A 6 -8.88 1.19 -25.11
C ASP A 6 -8.21 -0.20 -25.15
N VAL A 7 -7.11 -0.29 -25.91
CA VAL A 7 -6.33 -1.53 -26.08
C VAL A 7 -5.64 -1.92 -24.76
N SER A 8 -5.24 -0.95 -23.93
CA SER A 8 -4.63 -1.22 -22.63
C SER A 8 -5.62 -1.84 -21.65
N TRP A 9 -6.88 -1.43 -21.70
CA TRP A 9 -7.96 -2.10 -20.97
C TRP A 9 -8.15 -3.56 -21.41
N ARG A 10 -8.10 -3.82 -22.72
CA ARG A 10 -8.16 -5.19 -23.25
C ARG A 10 -6.99 -6.05 -22.79
N PHE A 11 -5.79 -5.48 -22.70
CA PHE A 11 -4.63 -6.21 -22.17
C PHE A 11 -4.74 -6.50 -20.67
N ALA A 12 -5.35 -5.62 -19.89
CA ALA A 12 -5.61 -5.89 -18.47
C ALA A 12 -6.63 -7.02 -18.30
N LEU A 13 -7.71 -7.00 -19.09
CA LEU A 13 -8.71 -8.08 -19.11
C LEU A 13 -8.20 -9.41 -19.65
N ALA A 14 -7.04 -9.43 -20.31
CA ALA A 14 -6.40 -10.66 -20.75
C ALA A 14 -5.64 -11.38 -19.62
N ILE A 15 -5.46 -10.75 -18.45
CA ILE A 15 -4.89 -11.38 -17.26
C ILE A 15 -5.99 -12.21 -16.59
N PRO A 16 -5.90 -13.55 -16.52
CA PRO A 16 -6.99 -14.40 -16.04
C PRO A 16 -7.43 -14.05 -14.61
N ALA A 17 -6.48 -13.91 -13.67
CA ALA A 17 -6.76 -13.57 -12.29
C ALA A 17 -7.47 -12.20 -12.12
N PHE A 18 -7.16 -11.23 -12.97
CA PHE A 18 -7.86 -9.94 -12.97
C PHE A 18 -9.25 -10.07 -13.62
N PHE A 19 -9.35 -10.80 -14.73
CA PHE A 19 -10.60 -11.03 -15.44
C PHE A 19 -11.66 -11.65 -14.51
N GLU A 20 -11.28 -12.70 -13.78
CA GLU A 20 -12.18 -13.43 -12.87
C GLU A 20 -12.78 -12.52 -11.79
N THR A 21 -12.01 -11.57 -11.28
CA THR A 21 -12.45 -10.66 -10.23
C THR A 21 -13.16 -9.40 -10.74
N ALA A 22 -12.95 -9.01 -12.00
CA ALA A 22 -13.66 -7.90 -12.61
C ALA A 22 -15.13 -8.25 -12.91
N ARG A 23 -16.11 -7.50 -12.39
CA ARG A 23 -17.54 -7.75 -12.66
C ARG A 23 -17.88 -7.57 -14.14
N PRO A 24 -18.83 -8.35 -14.72
CA PRO A 24 -19.21 -8.24 -16.13
C PRO A 24 -19.69 -6.85 -16.57
N SER A 25 -20.26 -6.06 -15.67
CA SER A 25 -20.62 -4.65 -15.92
C SER A 25 -19.38 -3.78 -16.10
N VAL A 26 -18.38 -3.93 -15.22
CA VAL A 26 -17.11 -3.20 -15.27
C VAL A 26 -16.33 -3.54 -16.54
N ARG A 27 -16.28 -4.83 -16.92
CA ARG A 27 -15.63 -5.28 -18.17
C ARG A 27 -16.11 -4.53 -19.41
N ARG A 28 -17.39 -4.14 -19.43
CA ARG A 28 -18.03 -3.40 -20.54
C ARG A 28 -17.85 -1.88 -20.46
N GLN A 29 -17.64 -1.33 -19.28
CA GLN A 29 -17.58 0.11 -19.03
C GLN A 29 -16.16 0.70 -19.17
N GLY A 30 -15.12 -0.13 -19.04
CA GLY A 30 -13.73 0.30 -19.12
C GLY A 30 -13.03 0.23 -17.76
N TRP A 31 -11.95 1.00 -17.63
CA TRP A 31 -11.20 1.09 -16.37
C TRP A 31 -12.10 1.59 -15.24
N PRO A 32 -12.15 0.88 -14.09
CA PRO A 32 -12.89 1.36 -12.93
C PRO A 32 -12.16 2.51 -12.24
N ALA A 33 -12.89 3.41 -11.59
CA ALA A 33 -12.31 4.56 -10.88
C ALA A 33 -11.53 4.15 -9.61
N VAL A 34 -11.86 3.01 -9.03
CA VAL A 34 -11.24 2.42 -7.84
C VAL A 34 -11.05 0.91 -8.06
N LEU A 35 -10.05 0.34 -7.40
CA LEU A 35 -9.77 -1.09 -7.44
C LEU A 35 -9.64 -1.65 -6.02
N VAL A 36 -9.92 -2.94 -5.86
CA VAL A 36 -9.69 -3.65 -4.59
C VAL A 36 -8.24 -4.17 -4.50
N PRO A 37 -7.69 -4.46 -3.30
CA PRO A 37 -6.29 -4.86 -3.13
C PRO A 37 -5.83 -5.98 -4.07
N TRP A 38 -6.61 -7.06 -4.21
CA TRP A 38 -6.24 -8.18 -5.08
C TRP A 38 -6.12 -7.76 -6.55
N GLN A 39 -7.05 -6.93 -7.02
CA GLN A 39 -7.00 -6.41 -8.39
C GLN A 39 -5.75 -5.55 -8.63
N LEU A 40 -5.36 -4.74 -7.65
CA LEU A 40 -4.14 -3.94 -7.71
C LEU A 40 -2.89 -4.83 -7.74
N ALA A 41 -2.83 -5.84 -6.88
CA ALA A 41 -1.71 -6.76 -6.82
C ALA A 41 -1.51 -7.51 -8.15
N VAL A 42 -2.57 -8.09 -8.71
CA VAL A 42 -2.53 -8.82 -9.98
C VAL A 42 -2.19 -7.91 -11.17
N LEU A 43 -2.67 -6.66 -11.19
CA LEU A 43 -2.28 -5.72 -12.23
C LEU A 43 -0.82 -5.26 -12.09
N GLN A 44 -0.32 -5.13 -10.86
CA GLN A 44 1.07 -4.75 -10.59
C GLN A 44 2.04 -5.90 -10.88
N MET A 45 1.69 -7.13 -10.52
CA MET A 45 2.46 -8.35 -10.72
C MET A 45 1.62 -9.41 -11.46
N PRO A 46 1.43 -9.26 -12.79
CA PRO A 46 0.60 -10.18 -13.55
C PRO A 46 1.31 -11.52 -13.76
N PHE A 47 0.58 -12.61 -13.54
CA PHE A 47 1.05 -13.99 -13.72
C PHE A 47 0.14 -14.78 -14.66
N ARG A 48 0.60 -15.98 -15.06
CA ARG A 48 -0.16 -16.91 -15.92
C ARG A 48 -0.68 -18.09 -15.10
N PRO A 49 -1.75 -18.77 -15.53
CA PRO A 49 -2.16 -20.02 -14.89
C PRO A 49 -1.00 -21.02 -14.84
N GLY A 50 -0.73 -21.57 -13.66
CA GLY A 50 0.40 -22.47 -13.41
C GLY A 50 1.74 -21.79 -13.12
N ASP A 51 1.78 -20.46 -13.03
CA ASP A 51 2.95 -19.69 -12.57
C ASP A 51 2.90 -19.47 -11.05
N GLU A 52 3.27 -20.50 -10.29
CA GLU A 52 3.19 -20.50 -8.82
C GLU A 52 3.99 -19.35 -8.19
N GLN A 53 5.17 -19.02 -8.73
CA GLN A 53 6.00 -17.93 -8.22
C GLN A 53 5.38 -16.56 -8.48
N GLY A 54 4.78 -16.37 -9.67
CA GLY A 54 4.07 -15.14 -9.99
C GLY A 54 2.82 -14.95 -9.13
N GLU A 55 2.10 -16.04 -8.85
CA GLU A 55 0.94 -16.06 -7.96
C GLU A 55 1.34 -15.71 -6.52
N GLU A 56 2.37 -16.36 -5.98
CA GLU A 56 2.90 -16.07 -4.63
C GLU A 56 3.37 -14.62 -4.50
N ALA A 57 4.05 -14.07 -5.52
CA ALA A 57 4.46 -12.67 -5.51
C ALA A 57 3.26 -11.70 -5.50
N ALA A 58 2.17 -12.03 -6.21
CA ALA A 58 0.94 -11.25 -6.19
C ALA A 58 0.23 -11.35 -4.84
N ASP A 59 0.18 -12.54 -4.22
CA ASP A 59 -0.37 -12.74 -2.88
C ASP A 59 0.38 -11.92 -1.82
N VAL A 60 1.71 -11.95 -1.83
CA VAL A 60 2.54 -11.15 -0.91
C VAL A 60 2.25 -9.66 -1.07
N LEU A 61 2.11 -9.17 -2.30
CA LEU A 61 1.75 -7.78 -2.54
C LEU A 61 0.31 -7.47 -2.13
N PHE A 62 -0.63 -8.39 -2.33
CA PHE A 62 -2.00 -8.26 -1.86
C PHE A 62 -2.06 -8.08 -0.35
N GLU A 63 -1.38 -8.93 0.42
CA GLU A 63 -1.32 -8.84 1.89
C GLU A 63 -0.69 -7.50 2.32
N ALA A 64 0.39 -7.06 1.67
CA ALA A 64 1.00 -5.77 1.97
C ALA A 64 0.06 -4.57 1.69
N ILE A 65 -0.73 -4.63 0.61
CA ILE A 65 -1.74 -3.60 0.30
C ILE A 65 -2.88 -3.65 1.33
N TRP A 66 -3.30 -4.84 1.73
CA TRP A 66 -4.36 -5.05 2.71
C TRP A 66 -3.97 -4.51 4.08
N ASP A 67 -2.79 -4.88 4.59
CA ASP A 67 -2.25 -4.39 5.85
C ASP A 67 -2.08 -2.88 5.85
N ALA A 68 -1.64 -2.30 4.74
CA ALA A 68 -1.55 -0.86 4.61
C ALA A 68 -2.92 -0.16 4.64
N ALA A 69 -3.94 -0.77 4.04
CA ALA A 69 -5.30 -0.26 4.05
C ALA A 69 -5.94 -0.35 5.45
N GLU A 70 -5.78 -1.46 6.18
CA GLU A 70 -6.28 -1.60 7.55
C GLU A 70 -5.48 -0.74 8.55
N GLY A 71 -4.16 -0.66 8.38
CA GLY A 71 -3.26 0.16 9.20
C GLY A 71 -3.35 1.66 8.91
N GLY A 72 -4.04 2.08 7.85
CA GLY A 72 -4.22 3.48 7.46
C GLY A 72 -3.01 4.12 6.79
N SER A 73 -1.97 3.36 6.43
CA SER A 73 -0.82 3.85 5.66
C SER A 73 -1.09 3.93 4.15
N LEU A 74 -2.17 3.29 3.69
CA LEU A 74 -2.76 3.45 2.36
C LEU A 74 -4.17 4.03 2.51
N GLU A 75 -4.40 5.19 1.90
CA GLU A 75 -5.72 5.85 1.93
C GLU A 75 -6.75 5.02 1.15
N VAL A 76 -7.84 4.66 1.83
CA VAL A 76 -8.97 3.93 1.27
C VAL A 76 -10.07 4.93 0.91
N SER A 77 -10.47 4.94 -0.36
CA SER A 77 -11.51 5.85 -0.88
C SER A 77 -12.91 5.46 -0.41
N GLU A 78 -13.17 4.16 -0.29
CA GLU A 78 -14.43 3.64 0.23
C GLU A 78 -14.17 2.32 0.97
N ARG A 79 -14.72 2.19 2.17
CA ARG A 79 -14.72 0.95 2.94
C ARG A 79 -16.14 0.41 2.99
N VAL A 80 -16.39 -0.69 2.31
CA VAL A 80 -17.70 -1.37 2.32
C VAL A 80 -17.62 -2.56 3.25
N VAL A 81 -18.41 -2.57 4.31
CA VAL A 81 -18.57 -3.75 5.17
C VAL A 81 -19.80 -4.50 4.68
N GLU A 82 -19.57 -5.59 3.96
CA GLU A 82 -20.63 -6.54 3.60
C GLU A 82 -20.87 -7.46 4.80
N VAL A 83 -22.05 -7.32 5.42
CA VAL A 83 -22.51 -8.28 6.43
C VAL A 83 -23.24 -9.39 5.70
N ARG A 84 -22.78 -10.63 5.86
CA ARG A 84 -23.44 -11.82 5.32
C ARG A 84 -23.76 -12.77 6.46
N GLU A 85 -24.97 -13.30 6.46
CA GLU A 85 -25.29 -14.47 7.28
C GLU A 85 -24.67 -15.70 6.63
N VAL A 86 -23.73 -16.32 7.33
CA VAL A 86 -23.14 -17.59 6.95
C VAL A 86 -23.47 -18.65 7.99
N VAL A 87 -23.57 -19.89 7.52
CA VAL A 87 -23.78 -21.02 8.42
C VAL A 87 -22.51 -21.23 9.22
N ASP A 88 -22.61 -21.17 10.55
CA ASP A 88 -21.56 -21.64 11.43
C ASP A 88 -21.69 -23.17 11.55
N PRO A 89 -20.80 -23.95 10.90
CA PRO A 89 -20.91 -25.40 10.91
C PRO A 89 -20.71 -25.98 12.31
N GLU A 90 -19.88 -25.36 13.14
CA GLU A 90 -19.55 -25.85 14.47
C GLU A 90 -20.67 -25.53 15.46
N ALA A 91 -21.23 -24.31 15.44
CA ALA A 91 -22.41 -23.99 16.23
C ALA A 91 -23.63 -24.79 15.78
N THR A 92 -23.79 -25.03 14.46
CA THR A 92 -24.86 -25.90 13.93
C THR A 92 -24.71 -27.34 14.42
N ALA A 93 -23.48 -27.88 14.42
CA ALA A 93 -23.22 -29.22 14.95
C ALA A 93 -23.55 -29.32 16.45
N ARG A 94 -23.10 -28.34 17.25
CA ARG A 94 -23.42 -28.28 18.69
C ARG A 94 -24.92 -28.18 18.96
N ALA A 95 -25.66 -27.39 18.17
CA ALA A 95 -27.11 -27.28 18.30
C ALA A 95 -27.82 -28.60 17.99
N ARG A 96 -27.37 -29.33 16.96
CA ARG A 96 -27.90 -30.66 16.61
C ARG A 96 -27.63 -31.68 17.70
N GLU A 97 -26.42 -31.70 18.24
CA GLU A 97 -26.04 -32.61 19.33
C GLU A 97 -26.88 -32.33 20.60
N ALA A 98 -27.04 -31.07 20.98
CA ALA A 98 -27.87 -30.69 22.12
C ALA A 98 -29.35 -31.10 21.94
N ALA A 99 -29.90 -30.95 20.73
CA ALA A 99 -31.26 -31.38 20.43
C ALA A 99 -31.42 -32.90 20.50
N ARG A 100 -30.42 -33.65 20.02
CA ARG A 100 -30.36 -35.11 20.12
C ARG A 100 -30.32 -35.55 21.58
N ALA A 101 -29.45 -34.96 22.39
CA ALA A 101 -29.34 -35.26 23.82
C ALA A 101 -30.65 -34.99 24.58
N LYS A 102 -31.33 -33.87 24.28
CA LYS A 102 -32.64 -33.54 24.88
C LYS A 102 -33.72 -34.54 24.50
N SER A 103 -33.75 -34.98 23.24
CA SER A 103 -34.70 -35.97 22.74
C SER A 103 -34.48 -37.34 23.41
N GLN A 104 -33.22 -37.76 23.54
CA GLN A 104 -32.86 -38.99 24.25
C GLN A 104 -33.24 -38.95 25.73
N ALA A 105 -32.99 -37.82 26.40
CA ALA A 105 -33.38 -37.64 27.81
C ALA A 105 -34.91 -37.70 28.00
N TRP A 106 -35.68 -37.08 27.10
CA TRP A 106 -37.13 -37.17 27.12
C TRP A 106 -37.62 -38.61 26.89
N LEU A 107 -37.09 -39.31 25.89
CA LEU A 107 -37.44 -40.72 25.62
C LEU A 107 -37.15 -41.61 26.83
N ALA A 108 -35.97 -41.48 27.44
CA ALA A 108 -35.62 -42.22 28.66
C ALA A 108 -36.62 -41.95 29.80
N SER A 109 -37.09 -40.71 29.93
CA SER A 109 -38.09 -40.35 30.94
C SER A 109 -39.47 -40.95 30.68
N GLU A 110 -39.88 -41.09 29.42
CA GLU A 110 -41.17 -41.72 29.07
C GLU A 110 -41.14 -43.24 29.19
N ILE A 111 -40.01 -43.87 28.86
CA ILE A 111 -39.79 -45.30 29.16
C ILE A 111 -39.93 -45.55 30.66
N ALA A 112 -39.27 -44.73 31.49
CA ALA A 112 -39.32 -44.88 32.94
C ALA A 112 -40.74 -44.69 33.53
N ARG A 113 -41.61 -43.94 32.86
CA ARG A 113 -43.02 -43.74 33.24
C ARG A 113 -43.97 -44.82 32.73
N GLY A 114 -43.47 -45.82 31.98
CA GLY A 114 -44.30 -46.87 31.38
C GLY A 114 -45.12 -46.41 30.18
N GLY A 115 -44.72 -45.32 29.53
CA GLY A 115 -45.41 -44.77 28.36
C GLY A 115 -45.33 -45.70 27.14
N ILE A 116 -46.48 -46.10 26.58
CA ILE A 116 -46.61 -47.02 25.43
C ILE A 116 -45.93 -46.46 24.15
N ILE A 117 -45.75 -45.14 24.07
CA ILE A 117 -45.20 -44.44 22.90
C ILE A 117 -43.69 -44.70 22.71
N ALA A 118 -42.96 -45.04 23.77
CA ALA A 118 -41.51 -45.17 23.70
C ALA A 118 -41.04 -46.37 22.84
N GLY A 119 -41.82 -47.45 22.76
CA GLY A 119 -41.51 -48.60 21.92
C GLY A 119 -41.67 -48.33 20.42
N VAL A 120 -42.51 -47.37 20.03
CA VAL A 120 -42.73 -46.97 18.64
C VAL A 120 -41.62 -46.05 18.13
N TYR A 121 -41.05 -45.20 19.00
CA TYR A 121 -39.95 -44.30 18.64
C TYR A 121 -38.56 -44.93 18.78
N ALA A 122 -38.39 -45.95 19.64
CA ALA A 122 -37.12 -46.69 19.74
C ALA A 122 -36.78 -47.48 18.46
N GLY A 123 -37.79 -47.81 17.63
CA GLY A 123 -37.59 -48.41 16.30
C GLY A 123 -37.36 -47.41 15.16
N LEU A 124 -37.46 -46.10 15.45
CA LEU A 124 -37.17 -45.01 14.51
C LEU A 124 -35.77 -44.42 14.77
N ASP A 125 -34.80 -45.29 15.04
CA ASP A 125 -33.37 -44.95 15.21
C ASP A 125 -32.77 -44.24 13.97
N GLU A 126 -33.52 -44.18 12.86
CA GLU A 126 -33.18 -43.49 11.61
C GLU A 126 -33.76 -42.06 11.46
N ILE A 127 -34.65 -41.59 12.35
CA ILE A 127 -35.03 -40.18 12.31
C ILE A 127 -33.92 -39.42 13.04
N ASP A 128 -32.95 -38.92 12.26
CA ASP A 128 -31.92 -38.00 12.74
C ASP A 128 -32.61 -36.85 13.48
N ALA A 129 -32.67 -36.92 14.81
CA ALA A 129 -33.33 -35.93 15.65
C ALA A 129 -32.68 -34.54 15.50
N GLY A 130 -31.48 -34.47 14.91
CA GLY A 130 -30.82 -33.23 14.50
C GLY A 130 -31.25 -32.69 13.13
N ALA A 131 -31.92 -33.47 12.28
CA ALA A 131 -32.29 -33.08 10.92
C ALA A 131 -33.32 -31.95 10.87
N GLY A 132 -34.11 -31.76 11.94
CA GLY A 132 -35.06 -30.64 12.08
C GLY A 132 -34.44 -29.37 12.68
N VAL A 133 -33.17 -29.39 13.11
CA VAL A 133 -32.51 -28.21 13.69
C VAL A 133 -32.05 -27.29 12.55
N PRO A 134 -32.57 -26.05 12.47
CA PRO A 134 -32.13 -25.11 11.47
C PRO A 134 -30.65 -24.77 11.66
N PRO A 135 -29.91 -24.48 10.57
CA PRO A 135 -28.52 -24.08 10.68
C PRO A 135 -28.40 -22.82 11.53
N VAL A 136 -27.37 -22.78 12.36
CA VAL A 136 -27.01 -21.58 13.11
C VAL A 136 -26.35 -20.62 12.13
N LEU A 137 -26.96 -19.45 11.98
CA LEU A 137 -26.43 -18.37 11.17
C LEU A 137 -25.62 -17.43 12.05
N VAL A 138 -24.44 -17.05 11.58
CA VAL A 138 -23.59 -16.02 12.20
C VAL A 138 -23.37 -14.89 11.20
N GLU A 139 -23.28 -13.68 11.71
CA GLU A 139 -22.90 -12.52 10.91
C GLU A 139 -21.40 -12.53 10.64
N GLU A 140 -21.02 -12.78 9.39
CA GLU A 140 -19.67 -12.57 8.90
C GLU A 140 -19.58 -11.18 8.28
N LYS A 141 -18.61 -10.38 8.76
CA LYS A 141 -18.35 -9.04 8.25
C LYS A 141 -17.17 -9.09 7.29
N ASN A 142 -17.45 -9.03 5.99
CA ASN A 142 -16.43 -8.92 4.96
C ASN A 142 -16.17 -7.44 4.64
N THR A 143 -15.01 -6.94 5.02
CA THR A 143 -14.59 -5.58 4.65
C THR A 143 -14.01 -5.61 3.24
N ARG A 144 -14.46 -4.71 2.36
CA ARG A 144 -13.79 -4.40 1.09
C ARG A 144 -13.23 -2.99 1.13
N HIS A 145 -11.94 -2.90 0.81
CA HIS A 145 -11.23 -1.64 0.64
C HIS A 145 -11.21 -1.28 -0.84
N TYR A 146 -11.71 -0.09 -1.18
CA TYR A 146 -11.61 0.47 -2.52
C TYR A 146 -10.56 1.55 -2.53
N ILE A 147 -9.53 1.35 -3.35
CA ILE A 147 -8.36 2.20 -3.39
C ILE A 147 -8.38 2.98 -4.70
N GLY A 148 -8.30 4.30 -4.58
CA GLY A 148 -8.18 5.20 -5.71
C GLY A 148 -6.77 5.23 -6.30
N PRO A 149 -6.63 5.66 -7.57
CA PRO A 149 -5.35 5.69 -8.27
C PRO A 149 -4.31 6.60 -7.59
N ALA A 150 -4.74 7.70 -6.96
CA ALA A 150 -3.84 8.65 -6.30
C ALA A 150 -3.17 8.04 -5.05
N ALA A 151 -3.99 7.42 -4.20
CA ALA A 151 -3.54 6.78 -2.98
C ALA A 151 -2.58 5.64 -3.29
N PHE A 152 -2.92 4.81 -4.28
CA PHE A 152 -2.05 3.70 -4.68
C PHE A 152 -0.73 4.18 -5.30
N ALA A 153 -0.76 5.23 -6.12
CA ALA A 153 0.46 5.80 -6.69
C ALA A 153 1.40 6.35 -5.60
N ALA A 154 0.86 7.06 -4.60
CA ALA A 154 1.63 7.56 -3.47
C ALA A 154 2.21 6.43 -2.63
N TRP A 155 1.44 5.38 -2.38
CA TRP A 155 1.88 4.21 -1.63
C TRP A 155 2.98 3.44 -2.35
N LEU A 156 2.83 3.16 -3.66
CA LEU A 156 3.88 2.52 -4.46
C LEU A 156 5.18 3.31 -4.42
N ALA A 157 5.12 4.64 -4.56
CA ALA A 157 6.29 5.51 -4.46
C ALA A 157 6.96 5.43 -3.08
N ALA A 158 6.18 5.33 -2.00
CA ALA A 158 6.71 5.17 -0.64
C ALA A 158 7.40 3.81 -0.42
N GLN A 159 7.10 2.80 -1.24
CA GLN A 159 7.78 1.49 -1.23
C GLN A 159 8.95 1.41 -2.22
N ASP A 160 9.37 2.53 -2.83
CA ASP A 160 10.35 2.56 -3.93
C ASP A 160 9.96 1.68 -5.14
N MET A 161 8.64 1.49 -5.36
CA MET A 161 8.10 0.69 -6.45
C MET A 161 7.52 1.57 -7.56
N GLY A 162 7.90 1.30 -8.80
CA GLY A 162 7.27 1.89 -9.97
C GLY A 162 5.97 1.17 -10.34
N PRO A 163 4.98 1.87 -10.94
CA PRO A 163 3.77 1.20 -11.44
C PRO A 163 4.10 0.28 -12.62
N SER A 164 3.46 -0.89 -12.66
CA SER A 164 3.52 -1.79 -13.81
C SER A 164 2.90 -1.14 -15.06
N LYS A 165 3.07 -1.77 -16.22
CA LYS A 165 2.42 -1.31 -17.47
C LYS A 165 0.89 -1.22 -17.35
N HIS A 166 0.26 -2.09 -16.55
CA HIS A 166 -1.19 -2.13 -16.39
C HIS A 166 -1.67 -1.08 -15.39
N ILE A 167 -0.95 -0.92 -14.27
CA ILE A 167 -1.26 0.12 -13.28
C ILE A 167 -1.03 1.52 -13.88
N ALA A 168 0.03 1.72 -14.66
CA ALA A 168 0.26 2.97 -15.38
C ALA A 168 -0.87 3.29 -16.37
N ALA A 169 -1.40 2.28 -17.06
CA ALA A 169 -2.55 2.44 -17.95
C ALA A 169 -3.82 2.79 -17.17
N TRP A 170 -4.06 2.12 -16.05
CA TRP A 170 -5.18 2.43 -15.15
C TRP A 170 -5.11 3.87 -14.63
N PHE A 171 -3.94 4.32 -14.15
CA PHE A 171 -3.72 5.71 -13.74
C PHE A 171 -4.10 6.67 -14.86
N LYS A 172 -3.51 6.48 -16.05
CA LYS A 172 -3.77 7.31 -17.24
C LYS A 172 -5.26 7.38 -17.58
N ALA A 173 -5.98 6.26 -17.53
CA ALA A 173 -7.40 6.19 -17.86
C ALA A 173 -8.28 6.95 -16.87
N CYS A 174 -7.94 6.93 -15.58
CA CYS A 174 -8.67 7.64 -14.53
C CYS A 174 -8.42 9.16 -14.51
N GLY A 175 -7.77 9.72 -15.54
CA GLY A 175 -7.42 11.15 -15.58
C GLY A 175 -6.33 11.53 -14.57
N LYS A 176 -5.82 10.57 -13.80
CA LYS A 176 -4.59 10.68 -13.03
C LYS A 176 -3.47 10.28 -13.96
N ALA A 177 -3.04 11.21 -14.81
CA ALA A 177 -1.73 11.10 -15.43
C ALA A 177 -0.78 10.54 -14.37
N GLN A 178 -0.20 9.38 -14.66
CA GLN A 178 0.89 8.81 -13.90
C GLN A 178 1.73 9.98 -13.42
N ALA A 179 1.85 10.16 -12.11
CA ALA A 179 2.96 10.94 -11.59
C ALA A 179 4.23 10.12 -11.89
N ALA A 180 4.56 9.96 -13.17
CA ALA A 180 5.93 10.04 -13.61
C ALA A 180 6.35 11.46 -13.24
N SER A 181 6.72 11.69 -11.98
CA SER A 181 7.28 12.95 -11.47
C SER A 181 6.91 14.19 -12.32
N ALA A 182 5.62 14.52 -12.39
CA ALA A 182 5.12 15.60 -13.23
C ALA A 182 3.92 16.28 -12.57
N ASP A 183 4.07 16.58 -11.29
CA ASP A 183 3.92 17.98 -10.90
C ASP A 183 5.14 18.67 -11.59
N ALA A 184 5.07 19.64 -12.51
CA ALA A 184 4.12 20.74 -12.56
C ALA A 184 3.84 21.40 -11.20
N ALA A 185 4.65 21.09 -10.20
CA ALA A 185 5.24 22.15 -9.41
C ALA A 185 6.05 22.96 -10.41
N ALA A 186 5.82 24.26 -10.46
CA ALA A 186 6.74 25.17 -11.14
C ALA A 186 8.18 24.71 -10.87
N ALA A 187 9.02 24.69 -11.91
CA ALA A 187 10.42 24.37 -11.74
C ALA A 187 10.97 25.28 -10.63
N LEU A 188 11.16 24.71 -9.45
CA LEU A 188 11.63 25.47 -8.29
C LEU A 188 12.95 26.11 -8.67
N SER A 189 13.02 27.43 -8.57
CA SER A 189 14.29 28.12 -8.67
C SER A 189 15.11 27.86 -7.41
N ALA A 190 16.42 28.11 -7.46
CA ALA A 190 17.26 27.99 -6.27
C ALA A 190 16.83 28.93 -5.12
N GLU A 191 16.08 29.99 -5.43
CA GLU A 191 15.60 31.00 -4.48
C GLU A 191 14.35 30.55 -3.72
N GLU A 192 13.60 29.58 -4.27
CA GLU A 192 12.37 29.05 -3.67
C GLU A 192 12.63 27.89 -2.70
N VAL A 193 13.89 27.50 -2.51
CA VAL A 193 14.30 26.44 -1.59
C VAL A 193 14.42 26.99 -0.17
N GLN A 194 13.44 26.69 0.69
CA GLN A 194 13.37 27.20 2.07
C GLN A 194 13.50 26.11 3.14
N ASP A 195 13.22 24.86 2.79
CA ASP A 195 13.21 23.73 3.71
C ASP A 195 13.78 22.45 3.05
N LEU A 196 13.92 21.38 3.83
CA LEU A 196 14.47 20.14 3.31
C LEU A 196 13.58 19.49 2.23
N PRO A 197 12.23 19.41 2.39
CA PRO A 197 11.37 18.89 1.33
C PRO A 197 11.49 19.66 0.00
N THR A 198 11.54 20.99 0.04
CA THR A 198 11.73 21.83 -1.17
C THR A 198 13.12 21.64 -1.78
N LEU A 199 14.16 21.45 -0.95
CA LEU A 199 15.51 21.12 -1.44
C LEU A 199 15.55 19.75 -2.14
N VAL A 200 14.92 18.74 -1.57
CA VAL A 200 14.81 17.39 -2.19
C VAL A 200 14.11 17.50 -3.53
N ARG A 201 12.95 18.17 -3.58
CA ARG A 201 12.21 18.41 -4.83
C ARG A 201 13.04 19.17 -5.87
N TYR A 202 13.74 20.23 -5.47
CA TYR A 202 14.62 21.00 -6.35
C TYR A 202 15.73 20.12 -6.92
N ARG A 203 16.36 19.26 -6.11
CA ARG A 203 17.46 18.39 -6.56
C ARG A 203 17.00 17.30 -7.51
N LEU A 204 15.82 16.72 -7.28
CA LEU A 204 15.25 15.70 -8.16
C LEU A 204 14.98 16.21 -9.58
N GLN A 205 14.75 17.51 -9.80
CA GLN A 205 14.63 18.09 -11.15
C GLN A 205 15.89 17.93 -12.02
N PHE A 206 17.04 17.65 -11.40
CA PHE A 206 18.32 17.45 -12.07
C PHE A 206 18.84 16.01 -11.92
N ALA A 207 18.02 15.10 -11.38
CA ALA A 207 18.33 13.68 -11.34
C ALA A 207 18.50 13.15 -12.78
N GLY A 208 19.52 12.33 -13.02
CA GLY A 208 19.85 11.81 -14.36
C GLY A 208 20.61 12.78 -15.28
N LYS A 209 20.69 14.08 -14.99
CA LYS A 209 21.55 15.01 -15.77
C LYS A 209 23.04 14.76 -15.48
N PRO A 210 23.95 14.98 -16.44
CA PRO A 210 25.39 14.88 -16.18
C PRO A 210 25.84 15.95 -15.18
N ALA A 211 26.91 15.67 -14.43
CA ALA A 211 27.35 16.51 -13.30
C ALA A 211 27.55 18.00 -13.65
N GLN A 212 27.96 18.30 -14.88
CA GLN A 212 28.17 19.66 -15.40
C GLN A 212 26.88 20.46 -15.59
N GLN A 213 25.74 19.77 -15.75
CA GLN A 213 24.41 20.38 -15.95
C GLN A 213 23.62 20.47 -14.64
N ARG A 214 24.17 20.01 -13.52
CA ARG A 214 23.54 20.09 -12.21
C ARG A 214 23.90 21.42 -11.54
N PRO A 215 22.94 22.14 -10.94
CA PRO A 215 23.23 23.35 -10.18
C PRO A 215 24.22 23.06 -9.05
N GLN A 216 25.14 23.97 -8.81
CA GLN A 216 26.09 23.83 -7.71
C GLN A 216 25.38 23.81 -6.34
N TRP A 217 26.05 23.29 -5.33
CA TRP A 217 25.59 23.40 -3.95
C TRP A 217 25.88 24.80 -3.42
N THR A 218 24.86 25.41 -2.84
CA THR A 218 24.94 26.72 -2.20
C THR A 218 25.05 26.51 -0.69
N ALA A 219 25.60 27.49 0.02
CA ALA A 219 25.69 27.42 1.48
C ALA A 219 24.32 27.24 2.17
N PRO A 220 23.22 27.91 1.74
CA PRO A 220 21.89 27.68 2.31
C PRO A 220 21.41 26.23 2.20
N HIS A 221 21.61 25.57 1.06
CA HIS A 221 21.23 24.16 0.89
C HIS A 221 21.97 23.25 1.88
N VAL A 222 23.27 23.51 2.09
CA VAL A 222 24.09 22.73 3.04
C VAL A 222 23.64 22.95 4.47
N VAL A 223 23.21 24.18 4.82
CA VAL A 223 22.66 24.47 6.15
C VAL A 223 21.40 23.66 6.42
N LEU A 224 20.47 23.59 5.46
CA LEU A 224 19.25 22.78 5.58
C LEU A 224 19.56 21.29 5.81
N VAL A 225 20.49 20.73 5.02
CA VAL A 225 20.92 19.34 5.18
C VAL A 225 21.53 19.09 6.56
N ARG A 226 22.41 19.99 7.03
CA ARG A 226 23.05 19.83 8.34
C ARG A 226 22.07 19.98 9.50
N ALA A 227 21.11 20.90 9.38
CA ALA A 227 20.07 21.07 10.40
C ALA A 227 19.24 19.78 10.54
N TRP A 228 18.84 19.18 9.42
CA TRP A 228 18.12 17.91 9.44
C TRP A 228 18.96 16.74 9.97
N LEU A 229 20.23 16.64 9.57
CA LEU A 229 21.12 15.59 10.09
C LEU A 229 21.31 15.70 11.61
N ARG A 230 21.37 16.93 12.15
CA ARG A 230 21.41 17.16 13.60
C ARG A 230 20.12 16.71 14.27
N GLN A 231 18.95 17.02 13.68
CA GLN A 231 17.66 16.57 14.20
C GLN A 231 17.55 15.03 14.23
N GLU A 232 18.03 14.34 13.19
CA GLU A 232 18.06 12.87 13.17
C GLU A 232 19.01 12.31 14.22
N GLN A 233 20.14 12.98 14.48
CA GLN A 233 21.07 12.60 15.55
C GLN A 233 20.44 12.78 16.94
N GLU A 234 19.78 13.91 17.19
CA GLU A 234 19.06 14.18 18.44
C GLU A 234 17.92 13.18 18.69
N ALA A 235 17.31 12.67 17.61
CA ALA A 235 16.27 11.65 17.67
C ALA A 235 16.79 10.21 17.72
N GLY A 236 18.12 9.99 17.79
CA GLY A 236 18.73 8.66 17.85
C GLY A 236 18.63 7.84 16.54
N ARG A 237 18.39 8.51 15.40
CA ARG A 237 18.25 7.91 14.06
C ARG A 237 19.42 8.24 13.13
N ASP A 238 20.58 8.54 13.70
CA ASP A 238 21.81 8.94 13.00
C ASP A 238 22.28 7.87 12.00
N ARG A 239 22.15 6.59 12.36
CA ARG A 239 22.59 5.47 11.53
C ARG A 239 21.82 5.45 10.21
N GLY A 240 22.54 5.70 9.13
CA GLY A 240 22.00 5.70 7.77
C GLY A 240 21.28 6.99 7.36
N ALA A 241 21.20 8.03 8.20
CA ALA A 241 20.51 9.28 7.87
C ALA A 241 21.04 9.93 6.59
N VAL A 242 22.38 9.99 6.42
CA VAL A 242 23.03 10.48 5.19
C VAL A 242 22.68 9.61 3.98
N GLY A 243 22.55 8.30 4.18
CA GLY A 243 22.18 7.37 3.10
C GLY A 243 20.74 7.56 2.63
N ARG A 244 19.79 7.68 3.57
CA ARG A 244 18.38 7.95 3.30
C ARG A 244 18.23 9.26 2.53
N LEU A 245 18.78 10.34 3.07
CA LEU A 245 18.69 11.65 2.45
C LEU A 245 19.37 11.72 1.07
N ALA A 246 20.50 11.02 0.89
CA ALA A 246 21.13 10.91 -0.43
C ALA A 246 20.23 10.18 -1.43
N GLY A 247 19.55 9.11 -0.99
CA GLY A 247 18.54 8.39 -1.76
C GLY A 247 17.38 9.31 -2.17
N ASP A 248 16.81 10.04 -1.22
CA ASP A 248 15.71 11.00 -1.47
C ASP A 248 16.09 12.06 -2.51
N MET A 249 17.36 12.48 -2.55
CA MET A 249 17.87 13.47 -3.51
C MET A 249 18.36 12.87 -4.84
N GLY A 250 18.23 11.56 -5.04
CA GLY A 250 18.71 10.87 -6.25
C GLY A 250 20.23 10.89 -6.43
N MET A 251 20.99 10.83 -5.32
CA MET A 251 22.46 10.79 -5.35
C MET A 251 23.07 9.74 -4.43
N THR A 252 24.36 9.47 -4.61
CA THR A 252 25.07 8.51 -3.77
C THR A 252 25.39 9.11 -2.41
N ARG A 253 25.43 8.26 -1.38
CA ARG A 253 25.88 8.64 -0.01
C ARG A 253 27.24 9.36 -0.05
N GLN A 254 28.20 8.82 -0.81
CA GLN A 254 29.53 9.41 -0.97
C GLN A 254 29.47 10.78 -1.67
N GLY A 255 28.57 10.96 -2.63
CA GLY A 255 28.33 12.24 -3.30
C GLY A 255 27.83 13.31 -2.33
N LEU A 256 26.84 12.98 -1.49
CA LEU A 256 26.33 13.90 -0.48
C LEU A 256 27.40 14.22 0.58
N GLN A 257 28.17 13.23 1.03
CA GLN A 257 29.26 13.44 1.97
C GLN A 257 30.33 14.41 1.41
N SER A 258 30.76 14.20 0.16
CA SER A 258 31.74 15.07 -0.49
C SER A 258 31.28 16.53 -0.58
N VAL A 259 29.98 16.77 -0.78
CA VAL A 259 29.41 18.12 -0.76
C VAL A 259 29.49 18.73 0.63
N LEU A 260 29.10 17.99 1.67
CA LEU A 260 29.13 18.47 3.05
C LEU A 260 30.56 18.85 3.46
N ASP A 261 31.54 18.04 3.10
CA ASP A 261 32.96 18.23 3.42
C ASP A 261 33.54 19.46 2.69
N LYS A 262 33.32 19.59 1.37
CA LYS A 262 33.77 20.75 0.58
C LYS A 262 33.25 22.10 1.10
N HIS A 263 32.05 22.11 1.68
CA HIS A 263 31.48 23.32 2.28
C HIS A 263 31.96 23.57 3.71
N VAL A 264 32.50 22.57 4.43
CA VAL A 264 33.31 22.83 5.65
C VAL A 264 34.57 23.59 5.26
N GLU A 265 35.31 23.09 4.27
CA GLU A 265 36.61 23.62 3.86
C GLU A 265 36.50 25.05 3.34
N ARG A 266 35.47 25.34 2.52
CA ARG A 266 35.22 26.71 2.03
C ARG A 266 34.87 27.68 3.16
N ALA A 267 34.07 27.27 4.14
CA ALA A 267 33.73 28.12 5.28
C ALA A 267 34.96 28.41 6.16
N GLN A 268 35.84 27.43 6.35
CA GLN A 268 37.11 27.61 7.07
C GLN A 268 38.10 28.50 6.30
N ALA A 269 38.20 28.36 4.98
CA ALA A 269 39.05 29.20 4.13
C ALA A 269 38.62 30.68 4.18
N THR A 270 37.31 30.97 4.12
CA THR A 270 36.80 32.35 4.26
C THR A 270 37.00 32.94 5.66
N ALA A 271 36.99 32.11 6.71
CA ALA A 271 37.26 32.55 8.07
C ALA A 271 38.74 32.94 8.26
N PHE A 272 39.65 32.27 7.57
CA PHE A 272 41.09 32.57 7.61
C PHE A 272 41.46 33.81 6.79
N ASP A 273 40.78 34.05 5.66
CA ASP A 273 41.02 35.23 4.81
C ASP A 273 40.63 36.56 5.50
N GLY A 274 39.74 36.49 6.50
CA GLY A 274 39.37 37.61 7.37
C GLY A 274 40.37 37.94 8.48
N LEU A 275 41.28 37.01 8.81
CA LEU A 275 42.28 37.19 9.88
C LEU A 275 43.60 37.81 9.37
N GLY A 276 43.85 37.80 8.06
CA GLY A 276 45.09 38.32 7.46
C GLY A 276 45.10 39.82 7.12
N ARG A 277 43.97 40.53 7.22
CA ARG A 277 43.84 41.92 6.70
C ARG A 277 43.75 43.03 7.76
N ARG A 278 44.19 42.76 9.00
CA ARG A 278 44.36 43.77 10.08
C ARG A 278 45.80 43.86 10.58
N ALA A 279 46.77 44.03 9.69
CA ALA A 279 48.13 44.40 10.09
C ALA A 279 48.86 45.07 8.92
N ASN A 280 48.36 46.22 8.44
CA ASN A 280 49.16 47.25 7.77
C ASN A 280 48.26 48.44 7.40
N GLY A 281 48.19 49.43 8.29
CA GLY A 281 47.45 50.65 8.04
C GLY A 281 47.44 51.53 9.28
N GLY A 282 48.60 52.11 9.61
CA GLY A 282 48.72 53.02 10.75
C GLY A 282 50.15 53.50 11.03
N ALA A 283 50.85 53.98 10.01
CA ALA A 283 52.02 54.84 10.17
C ALA A 283 52.18 55.72 8.91
N ALA A 284 51.57 56.90 8.95
CA ALA A 284 52.03 58.14 8.33
C ALA A 284 51.18 59.28 8.90
#